data_AF-A0A7L7IUG2-F1
#
_entry.id   AF-A0A7L7IUG2-F1
#
_cell.length_a   1.000
_cell.length_b   1.000
_cell.length_c   1.000
_cell.angle_alpha   90.00
_cell.angle_beta   90.00
_cell.angle_gamma   90.00
#
_symmetry.space_group_name_H-M   'P 1'
#
loop_
_entity.id
_entity.type
_entity.pdbx_description
1 polymer ?
#
loop_
_entity_poly.entity_id
_entity_poly.type
_entity_poly.pdbx_seq_one_letter_code
_entity_poly.pdbx_strand_id
1 'polypeptide(L)' 'MFSKPNFIRGWYSAATVFTCLWTGRDIGDHFFNGSLIPWFIGIALAGTIIWSAQPFFKKVCSTAK' A
#
# COMPACT_ATOMS: atom_id res chain seq x y z
N MET A 1 -5.54 15.73 17.26
CA MET A 1 -4.48 16.56 16.63
C MET A 1 -4.09 15.91 15.31
N PHE A 2 -4.65 16.37 14.20
CA PHE A 2 -4.31 15.86 12.86
C PHE A 2 -2.93 16.41 12.46
N SER A 3 -1.87 15.75 12.92
CA SER A 3 -0.53 16.08 12.44
C SER A 3 -0.41 15.66 10.98
N LYS A 4 -0.05 16.61 10.10
CA LYS A 4 0.29 16.38 8.68
C LYS A 4 0.99 15.04 8.38
N PRO A 5 1.99 14.58 9.16
CA PRO A 5 2.63 13.27 8.93
C PRO A 5 1.68 12.05 9.05
N ASN A 6 0.69 12.09 9.94
CA ASN A 6 -0.29 11.01 10.06
C ASN A 6 -1.25 10.96 8.88
N PHE A 7 -1.60 12.12 8.32
CA PHE A 7 -2.41 12.21 7.11
C PHE A 7 -1.67 11.63 5.89
N ILE A 8 -0.40 12.01 5.70
CA ILE A 8 0.44 11.50 4.60
C ILE A 8 0.63 9.99 4.72
N ARG A 9 0.82 9.47 5.95
CA ARG A 9 0.94 8.03 6.19
C ARG A 9 -0.35 7.27 5.86
N GLY A 10 -1.50 7.81 6.27
CA GLY A 10 -2.80 7.23 5.93
C GLY A 10 -3.05 7.25 4.41
N TRP A 11 -2.80 8.38 3.76
CA TRP A 11 -2.94 8.53 2.32
C TRP A 11 -2.03 7.58 1.53
N TYR A 12 -0.75 7.49 1.91
CA TYR A 12 0.21 6.58 1.28
C TYR A 12 -0.21 5.12 1.40
N SER A 13 -0.66 4.70 2.59
CA SER A 13 -1.14 3.35 2.82
C SER A 13 -2.39 3.05 1.98
N ALA A 14 -3.34 3.98 1.92
CA ALA A 14 -4.56 3.83 1.13
C ALA A 14 -4.26 3.77 -0.37
N ALA A 15 -3.42 4.68 -0.88
CA ALA A 15 -3.00 4.70 -2.28
C ALA A 15 -2.28 3.41 -2.67
N THR A 16 -1.37 2.93 -1.82
CA THR A 16 -0.62 1.68 -2.08
C THR A 16 -1.55 0.48 -2.15
N VAL A 17 -2.47 0.33 -1.19
CA VAL A 17 -3.47 -0.76 -1.20
C VAL A 17 -4.35 -0.66 -2.44
N PHE A 18 -4.84 0.52 -2.76
CA PHE A 18 -5.70 0.73 -3.93
C PHE A 18 -4.98 0.36 -5.23
N THR A 19 -3.76 0.88 -5.44
CA THR A 19 -2.95 0.58 -6.63
C THR A 19 -2.65 -0.92 -6.72
N CYS A 20 -2.18 -1.57 -5.65
CA CYS A 20 -1.85 -2.99 -5.70
C CYS A 20 -3.08 -3.89 -5.93
N LEU A 21 -4.24 -3.55 -5.36
CA LEU A 21 -5.48 -4.29 -5.58
C LEU A 21 -6.03 -4.07 -7.00
N TRP A 22 -6.00 -2.83 -7.49
CA TRP A 22 -6.44 -2.49 -8.84
C TRP A 22 -5.56 -3.16 -9.89
N THR A 23 -4.24 -3.02 -9.76
CA THR A 23 -3.26 -3.65 -10.65
C THR A 23 -3.34 -5.17 -10.58
N GLY A 24 -3.50 -5.76 -9.38
CA GLY A 24 -3.72 -7.21 -9.25
C GLY A 24 -4.98 -7.66 -9.97
N ARG A 25 -6.08 -6.90 -9.86
CA ARG A 25 -7.32 -7.21 -10.58
C ARG A 25 -7.16 -7.08 -12.10
N ASP A 26 -6.54 -6.01 -12.57
CA ASP A 26 -6.31 -5.74 -13.99
C ASP A 26 -5.45 -6.83 -14.64
N ILE A 27 -4.36 -7.24 -13.97
CA ILE A 27 -3.51 -8.35 -14.41
C ILE A 27 -4.27 -9.68 -14.39
N GLY A 28 -5.12 -9.91 -13.38
CA GLY A 28 -5.95 -11.12 -13.30
C GLY A 28 -6.94 -11.24 -14.45
N ASP A 29 -7.57 -10.13 -14.84
CA ASP A 29 -8.53 -10.09 -15.94
C ASP A 29 -7.83 -10.25 -17.30
N HIS A 30 -6.70 -9.59 -17.50
CA HIS A 30 -5.99 -9.59 -18.79
C HIS A 30 -5.14 -10.85 -19.04
N PHE A 31 -4.50 -11.42 -18.02
CA PHE A 31 -3.51 -12.50 -18.19
C PHE A 31 -3.93 -13.85 -17.60
N PHE A 32 -4.86 -13.85 -16.64
CA PHE A 32 -5.26 -15.07 -15.93
C PHE A 32 -6.76 -15.40 -16.08
N ASN A 33 -7.44 -14.80 -17.07
CA ASN A 33 -8.84 -15.10 -17.41
C ASN A 33 -9.79 -14.96 -16.20
N GLY A 34 -9.56 -13.94 -15.36
CA GLY A 34 -10.34 -13.68 -14.15
C GLY A 34 -9.90 -14.46 -12.90
N SER A 35 -8.71 -15.08 -12.90
CA SER A 35 -8.20 -15.78 -11.70
C SER A 35 -7.94 -14.81 -10.54
N LEU A 36 -8.25 -15.25 -9.31
CA LEU A 36 -8.02 -14.49 -8.07
C LEU A 36 -6.56 -14.49 -7.60
N ILE A 37 -5.67 -15.27 -8.25
CA ILE A 37 -4.26 -15.40 -7.85
C ILE A 37 -3.53 -14.03 -7.83
N PRO A 38 -3.65 -13.19 -8.88
CA PRO A 38 -2.97 -11.89 -8.91
C PRO A 38 -3.51 -10.90 -7.86
N TRP A 39 -4.73 -11.09 -7.39
CA TRP A 39 -5.32 -10.32 -6.29
C TRP A 39 -4.64 -10.64 -4.95
N PHE A 40 -4.39 -11.92 -4.65
CA PHE A 40 -3.63 -12.33 -3.46
C PHE A 40 -2.19 -11.81 -3.49
N ILE A 41 -1.55 -11.82 -4.68
CA ILE A 41 -0.21 -11.28 -4.87
C ILE A 41 -0.20 -9.75 -4.64
N GLY A 42 -1.22 -9.04 -5.12
CA GLY A 42 -1.41 -7.61 -4.87
C GLY A 42 -1.51 -7.28 -3.38
N ILE A 43 -2.25 -8.09 -2.61
CA ILE A 43 -2.35 -7.92 -1.14
C ILE A 43 -1.01 -8.13 -0.46
N ALA A 44 -0.29 -9.19 -0.84
CA ALA A 44 1.02 -9.49 -0.28
C ALA A 44 2.03 -8.35 -0.55
N LEU A 45 2.03 -7.80 -1.78
CA LEU A 45 2.84 -6.65 -2.16
C LEU A 45 2.46 -5.37 -1.40
N ALA A 46 1.17 -5.08 -1.24
CA ALA A 46 0.74 -3.94 -0.45
C ALA A 46 1.26 -4.02 0.98
N GLY A 47 1.20 -5.22 1.58
CA GLY A 47 1.74 -5.51 2.90
C GLY A 47 3.24 -5.24 2.99
N THR A 48 4.05 -5.74 2.05
CA THR A 48 5.50 -5.55 2.05
C THR A 48 5.89 -4.09 1.84
N ILE A 49 5.19 -3.36 0.97
CA ILE A 49 5.43 -1.93 0.72
C ILE A 49 5.13 -1.12 1.97
N ILE A 50 3.96 -1.32 2.59
CA ILE A 50 3.58 -0.63 3.82
C ILE A 50 4.59 -0.94 4.94
N TRP A 51 5.03 -2.20 5.06
CA TRP A 51 6.00 -2.59 6.08
C TRP A 51 7.37 -1.94 5.82
N SER A 52 7.82 -1.90 4.57
CA SER A 52 9.08 -1.23 4.19
C SER A 52 9.06 0.28 4.42
N ALA A 53 7.87 0.91 4.36
CA ALA A 53 7.70 2.34 4.58
C ALA A 53 7.61 2.71 6.09
N GLN A 54 7.33 1.75 6.98
CA GLN A 54 7.28 1.96 8.44
C GLN A 54 8.52 2.69 9.02
N PRO A 55 9.78 2.28 8.72
CA PRO A 55 10.96 2.98 9.24
C PRO A 55 11.05 4.44 8.77
N PHE A 56 10.58 4.75 7.57
CA PHE A 56 10.55 6.12 7.03
C PHE A 56 9.56 6.99 7.82
N PHE A 57 8.34 6.48 8.04
CA PHE A 57 7.35 7.19 8.85
C PHE A 57 7.75 7.30 10.33
N LYS A 58 8.46 6.31 10.88
CA LYS A 58 9.03 6.38 12.24
C LYS A 58 10.05 7.53 12.35
N LYS A 59 10.93 7.69 11.36
CA LYS A 59 11.88 8.82 11.32
C LYS A 59 11.18 10.18 11.20
N VAL A 60 10.22 10.30 10.28
CA VAL A 60 9.47 11.55 10.06
C VAL A 60 8.66 11.94 11.31
N CYS A 61 8.04 10.97 11.97
CA CYS A 61 7.27 11.23 13.19
C CYS A 61 8.15 11.48 14.43
N SER A 62 9.37 10.94 14.47
CA SER A 62 10.33 11.16 15.57
C SER A 62 11.08 12.50 15.47
N THR A 63 11.21 13.06 14.27
CA THR A 63 11.85 14.38 14.05
C THR A 63 10.90 15.54 14.34
N ALA A 64 9.61 15.23 14.55
CA ALA A 64 8.57 16.21 14.87
C ALA A 64 8.31 16.35 16.39
N LYS A 65 9.15 15.74 17.24
CA LYS A 65 9.17 15.92 18.69
C LYS A 65 10.28 16.89 19.07
#